data_AF-A0A920FYE5-F1
#
_entry.id   AF-A0A920FYE5-F1
#
_cell.length_a   1.000
_cell.length_b   1.000
_cell.length_c   1.000
_cell.angle_alpha   90.00
_cell.angle_beta   90.00
_cell.angle_gamma   90.00
#
_symmetry.space_group_name_H-M   'P 1'
#
loop_
_entity.id
_entity.type
_entity.pdbx_description
1 polymer ?
#
loop_
_entity_poly.entity_id
_entity_poly.type
_entity_poly.pdbx_seq_one_letter_code
_entity_poly.pdbx_strand_id
1 'polypeptide(L)' 'MMLGYVFGGWMMIKSASKSLELKNTGELDEDFLNAKVNTSSIYLSSILPKIESLSSIILKGDEDILSMKKNWL' A
#
# COMPACT_ATOMS: atom_id res chain seq x y z
N MET A 1 -2.17 10.87 -1.38
CA MET A 1 -3.27 9.92 -1.07
C MET A 1 -2.80 8.81 -0.12
N MET A 2 -2.36 9.15 1.10
CA MET A 2 -1.75 8.17 2.03
C MET A 2 -2.74 7.09 2.50
N LEU A 3 -3.96 7.50 2.82
CA LEU A 3 -5.01 6.60 3.32
C LEU A 3 -5.34 5.46 2.34
N GLY A 4 -5.32 5.73 1.02
CA GLY A 4 -5.58 4.72 0.00
C GLY A 4 -4.52 3.61 -0.03
N TYR A 5 -3.26 3.94 0.24
CA TYR A 5 -2.20 2.94 0.34
C TYR A 5 -2.33 2.06 1.59
N VAL A 6 -2.74 2.65 2.71
CA VAL A 6 -2.97 1.92 3.96
C VAL A 6 -4.12 0.94 3.81
N PHE A 7 -5.29 1.39 3.34
CA PHE A 7 -6.43 0.50 3.15
C PHE A 7 -6.23 -0.51 2.03
N GLY A 8 -5.52 -0.13 0.96
CA GLY A 8 -5.11 -1.06 -0.08
C GLY A 8 -4.24 -2.19 0.48
N GLY A 9 -3.23 -1.86 1.28
CA GLY A 9 -2.37 -2.84 1.95
C GLY A 9 -3.15 -3.76 2.89
N TRP A 10 -4.06 -3.21 3.69
CA TRP A 10 -4.92 -3.99 4.57
C TRP A 10 -5.79 -5.00 3.82
N MET A 11 -6.43 -4.57 2.73
CA MET A 11 -7.27 -5.45 1.91
C MET A 11 -6.45 -6.53 1.20
N MET A 12 -5.23 -6.22 0.77
CA MET A 12 -4.31 -7.20 0.19
C MET A 12 -3.91 -8.27 1.21
N ILE A 13 -3.59 -7.89 2.44
CA ILE A 13 -3.29 -8.85 3.52
C ILE A 13 -4.51 -9.72 3.83
N LYS A 14 -5.69 -9.11 3.92
CA LYS A 14 -6.95 -9.85 4.16
C LYS A 14 -7.22 -10.87 3.05
N SER A 15 -7.01 -10.49 1.79
CA SER A 15 -7.15 -11.40 0.65
C SER A 15 -6.15 -12.55 0.71
N ALA A 16 -4.87 -12.28 1.01
CA ALA A 16 -3.84 -13.31 1.12
C ALA A 16 -4.14 -14.28 2.27
N SER A 17 -4.55 -13.77 3.44
CA SER A 17 -4.96 -14.58 4.59
C SER A 17 -6.07 -15.55 4.21
N LYS A 18 -7.13 -15.05 3.53
CA LYS A 18 -8.23 -15.91 3.11
C LYS A 18 -7.81 -16.94 2.06
N SER A 19 -6.90 -16.58 1.15
CA SER A 19 -6.37 -17.52 0.17
C SER A 19 -5.56 -18.65 0.80
N LEU A 20 -4.81 -18.38 1.87
CA LEU A 20 -4.09 -19.41 2.62
C LEU A 20 -5.05 -20.37 3.35
N GLU A 21 -6.14 -19.86 3.92
CA GLU A 21 -7.18 -20.71 4.52
C GLU A 21 -7.82 -21.64 3.49
N LEU A 22 -8.19 -21.10 2.33
CA LEU A 22 -8.86 -21.85 1.25
C LEU A 22 -7.92 -22.86 0.57
N LYS A 23 -6.61 -22.64 0.60
CA LYS A 23 -5.65 -23.60 0.09
C LYS A 23 -5.70 -24.94 0.85
N ASN A 24 -6.07 -24.91 2.13
CA ASN A 24 -6.21 -26.11 2.94
C ASN A 24 -7.50 -26.89 2.66
N THR A 25 -8.51 -26.29 2.00
CA THR A 25 -9.77 -26.98 1.68
C THR A 25 -9.71 -27.74 0.36
N GLY A 26 -8.78 -27.40 -0.54
CA GLY A 26 -8.63 -28.04 -1.85
C GLY A 26 -9.78 -27.76 -2.83
N GLU A 27 -10.68 -26.84 -2.50
CA GLU A 27 -11.89 -26.53 -3.29
C GLU A 27 -11.63 -25.57 -4.45
N LEU A 28 -10.50 -24.87 -4.44
CA LEU A 28 -10.15 -23.79 -5.37
C LEU A 28 -8.80 -24.05 -6.04
N ASP A 29 -8.67 -23.49 -7.24
CA ASP A 29 -7.43 -23.53 -8.01
C ASP A 29 -6.24 -22.96 -7.23
N GLU A 30 -5.18 -23.77 -7.08
CA GLU A 30 -4.01 -23.39 -6.31
C GLU A 30 -3.27 -22.21 -6.94
N ASP A 31 -3.20 -22.13 -8.28
CA ASP A 31 -2.50 -21.06 -8.98
C ASP A 31 -3.17 -19.71 -8.73
N PHE A 32 -4.51 -19.66 -8.75
CA PHE A 32 -5.27 -18.47 -8.38
C PHE A 32 -5.01 -18.05 -6.92
N LEU A 33 -5.01 -18.99 -5.98
CA LEU A 33 -4.76 -18.69 -4.56
C LEU A 33 -3.32 -18.21 -4.34
N ASN A 34 -2.34 -18.84 -4.97
CA ASN A 34 -0.94 -18.42 -4.93
C ASN A 34 -0.77 -17.03 -5.57
N ALA A 35 -1.49 -16.73 -6.65
CA ALA A 35 -1.47 -15.39 -7.27
C ALA A 35 -1.98 -14.30 -6.32
N LYS A 36 -3.01 -14.57 -5.52
CA LYS A 36 -3.51 -13.62 -4.50
C LYS A 36 -2.47 -13.35 -3.41
N VAL A 37 -1.79 -14.39 -2.93
CA VAL A 37 -0.71 -14.25 -1.95
C VAL A 37 0.44 -13.43 -2.54
N ASN A 38 0.91 -13.80 -3.73
CA ASN A 38 2.02 -13.12 -4.40
C ASN A 38 1.70 -11.65 -4.71
N THR A 39 0.49 -11.35 -5.18
CA THR A 39 0.05 -9.97 -5.43
C THR A 39 0.06 -9.14 -4.16
N SER A 40 -0.37 -9.73 -3.03
CA SER A 40 -0.31 -9.07 -1.73
C SER A 40 1.13 -8.74 -1.33
N SER A 41 2.04 -9.70 -1.47
CA SER A 41 3.48 -9.49 -1.21
C SER A 41 4.09 -8.40 -2.11
N ILE A 42 3.73 -8.36 -3.39
CA ILE A 42 4.15 -7.29 -4.31
C ILE A 42 3.64 -5.92 -3.84
N TYR A 43 2.37 -5.84 -3.42
CA TYR A 43 1.81 -4.60 -2.91
C TYR A 43 2.56 -4.10 -1.67
N LEU A 44 2.80 -4.98 -0.71
CA LEU A 44 3.48 -4.65 0.54
C LEU A 44 4.94 -4.24 0.33
N SER A 45 5.63 -4.88 -0.61
CA SER A 45 7.04 -4.59 -0.90
C SER A 45 7.24 -3.37 -1.80
N SER A 46 6.34 -3.14 -2.77
CA SER A 46 6.58 -2.18 -3.85
C SER A 46 5.69 -0.93 -3.77
N ILE A 47 4.52 -1.03 -3.15
CA ILE A 47 3.51 0.04 -3.14
C ILE A 47 3.37 0.67 -1.76
N LEU A 48 3.24 -0.14 -0.71
CA LEU A 48 3.04 0.34 0.66
C LEU A 48 4.14 1.29 1.15
N PRO A 49 5.45 1.09 0.85
CA PRO A 49 6.51 1.99 1.33
C PRO A 49 6.37 3.45 0.87
N LYS A 50 5.56 3.73 -0.17
CA LYS A 50 5.25 5.10 -0.61
C LYS A 50 4.64 5.96 0.50
N ILE A 51 4.02 5.35 1.52
CA ILE A 51 3.48 6.08 2.66
C ILE A 51 4.56 6.79 3.48
N GLU A 52 5.80 6.27 3.49
CA GLU A 52 6.91 6.88 4.24
C GLU A 52 7.29 8.22 3.62
N SER A 53 7.44 8.27 2.30
CA SER A 53 7.69 9.51 1.56
C SER A 53 6.55 10.50 1.74
N LEU A 54 5.30 10.05 1.61
CA LEU A 54 4.14 10.92 1.82
C LEU A 54 4.07 11.48 3.24
N SER A 55 4.35 10.64 4.25
CA SER A 55 4.41 11.05 5.64
C SER A 55 5.47 12.12 5.87
N SER A 56 6.68 11.93 5.31
CA SER A 56 7.75 12.92 5.40
C SER A 56 7.37 14.26 4.77
N ILE A 57 6.73 14.24 3.60
CA ILE A 57 6.28 15.48 2.92
C ILE A 57 5.23 16.20 3.76
N ILE A 58 4.26 15.47 4.32
CA ILE A 58 3.20 16.05 5.15
C ILE A 58 3.77 16.70 6.42
N LEU A 59 4.78 16.08 7.04
CA LEU A 59 5.33 16.54 8.31
C LEU A 59 6.39 17.64 8.19
N LYS A 60 7.03 17.80 7.03
CA LYS A 60 8.23 18.65 6.89
C LYS A 60 8.25 19.51 5.61
N GLY A 61 7.24 19.41 4.76
CA GLY A 61 7.29 19.94 3.40
C GLY A 61 6.78 21.38 3.22
N ASP A 62 6.34 22.05 4.27
CA ASP A 62 5.65 23.35 4.19
C ASP A 62 6.57 24.56 4.33
N GLU A 63 7.66 24.46 5.10
CA GLU A 63 8.54 25.60 5.42
C GLU A 63 9.09 26.33 4.18
N ASP A 64 9.56 25.59 3.18
CA ASP A 64 10.16 26.16 1.96
C ASP A 64 9.15 26.94 1.13
N ILE A 65 7.93 26.40 0.97
CA ILE A 65 6.85 27.03 0.22
C ILE A 65 6.36 28.29 0.96
N LEU A 66 6.21 28.21 2.28
CA LEU A 66 5.77 29.33 3.10
C LEU A 66 6.79 30.48 3.17
N SER A 67 8.07 30.19 2.91
CA SER A 67 9.14 31.18 2.87
C SER A 67 9.22 31.95 1.55
N MET A 68 8.48 31.54 0.52
CA MET A 68 8.46 32.24 -0.78
C MET A 68 7.82 33.62 -0.67
N LYS A 69 8.43 34.62 -1.31
CA LYS A 69 7.79 35.94 -1.40
C LYS A 69 6.56 35.87 -2.29
N LYS A 70 5.48 36.50 -1.85
CA LYS A 70 4.18 36.52 -2.56
C LYS A 70 4.27 37.04 -4.01
N ASN A 71 5.27 37.86 -4.33
CA ASN A 71 5.48 38.43 -5.66
C ASN A 71 6.34 37.56 -6.59
N TRP A 72 6.72 36.34 -6.17
CA TRP A 72 7.45 35.35 -6.98
C TRP A 72 6.55 34.26 -7.57
N LEU A 73 5.27 34.24 -7.18
CA LEU A 73 4.20 33.37 -7.68
C LEU A 73 3.20 34.22 -8.48
#